data_AF-A0A016T7R9-F1
#
_entry.id   AF-A0A016T7R9-F1
#
_cell.length_a   1.000
_cell.length_b   1.000
_cell.length_c   1.000
_cell.angle_alpha   90.00
_cell.angle_beta   90.00
_cell.angle_gamma   90.00
#
_symmetry.space_group_name_H-M   'P 1'
#
loop_
_entity.id
_entity.type
_entity.pdbx_description
1 polymer ?
#
loop_
_entity_poly.entity_id
_entity_poly.type
_entity_poly.pdbx_seq_one_letter_code
_entity_poly.pdbx_strand_id
1 'polypeptide(L)'
;MQYVGQRAYMLQQRMECKGGKVYDIDNVQDIEQCKEACRQFDCVAVNLFQLGEFAFKCEILGTVYGILPATGAACYYATDSILGGGYGYGYGRR
;
A
#
# COMPACT_ATOMS: atom_id res chain seq x y z
N MET A 1 4.47 8.88 8.38
CA MET A 1 4.18 7.55 8.94
C MET A 1 2.81 7.64 9.58
N GLN A 2 1.89 6.75 9.20
CA GLN A 2 0.50 6.73 9.68
C GLN A 2 0.25 5.42 10.41
N TYR A 3 -0.42 5.46 11.56
CA TYR A 3 -0.75 4.25 12.32
C TYR A 3 -2.16 3.79 11.98
N VAL A 4 -2.31 2.49 11.73
CA VAL A 4 -3.61 1.82 11.59
C VAL A 4 -3.67 0.72 12.65
N GLY A 5 -4.44 0.95 13.71
CA GLY A 5 -4.37 0.11 14.90
C GLY A 5 -3.01 0.22 15.59
N GLN A 6 -2.32 -0.92 15.76
CA GLN A 6 -0.98 -0.98 16.37
C GLN A 6 0.16 -0.98 15.34
N ARG A 7 -0.15 -1.03 14.04
CA ARG A 7 0.87 -1.12 12.98
C ARG A 7 1.14 0.24 12.37
N ALA A 8 2.43 0.54 12.18
CA ALA A 8 2.87 1.71 11.46
C ALA A 8 2.89 1.43 9.95
N TYR A 9 2.36 2.37 9.17
CA TYR A 9 2.36 2.34 7.71
C TYR A 9 3.20 3.49 7.14
N MET A 10 3.94 3.18 6.09
CA MET A 10 4.70 4.12 5.28
C MET A 10 4.04 4.30 3.91
N LEU A 11 4.04 5.54 3.42
CA LEU A 11 3.53 5.92 2.11
C LEU A 11 4.72 6.17 1.17
N GLN A 12 4.70 5.49 0.03
CA GLN A 12 5.61 5.75 -1.09
C GLN A 12 4.78 6.21 -2.29
N GLN A 13 4.91 7.49 -2.64
CA GLN A 13 4.24 8.06 -3.82
C GLN A 13 4.96 7.63 -5.09
N ARG A 14 4.21 7.48 -6.20
CA ARG A 14 4.73 7.02 -7.51
C ARG A 14 5.36 5.63 -7.46
N MET A 15 4.90 4.81 -6.53
CA MET A 15 5.38 3.46 -6.30
C MET A 15 4.18 2.53 -6.11
N GLU A 16 4.35 1.28 -6.51
CA GLU A 16 3.41 0.18 -6.34
C GLU A 16 4.06 -0.92 -5.50
N CYS A 17 3.37 -1.39 -4.47
CA CYS A 17 3.72 -2.58 -3.73
C CYS A 17 3.42 -3.81 -4.59
N LYS A 18 4.40 -4.70 -4.77
CA LYS A 18 4.22 -6.01 -5.42
C LYS A 18 4.04 -7.07 -4.35
N GLY A 19 2.96 -7.85 -4.49
CA GLY A 19 2.48 -8.69 -3.42
C GLY A 19 1.35 -9.63 -3.83
N GLY A 20 0.92 -10.47 -2.90
CA GLY A 20 -0.27 -11.31 -3.04
C GLY A 20 -1.52 -10.48 -2.78
N LYS A 21 -2.26 -10.12 -3.83
CA LYS A 21 -3.54 -9.43 -3.70
C LYS A 21 -4.59 -10.35 -3.10
N VAL A 22 -5.28 -9.86 -2.08
CA VAL A 22 -6.36 -10.58 -1.40
C VAL A 22 -7.73 -9.94 -1.66
N TYR A 23 -7.77 -8.65 -2.00
CA TYR A 23 -9.00 -7.94 -2.30
C TYR A 23 -8.72 -6.69 -3.15
N ASP A 24 -9.72 -6.19 -3.86
CA ASP A 24 -9.67 -4.87 -4.47
C ASP A 24 -11.02 -4.15 -4.41
N ILE A 25 -10.93 -2.83 -4.42
CA ILE A 25 -12.08 -1.93 -4.39
C ILE A 25 -11.94 -0.97 -5.57
N ASP A 26 -12.96 -0.94 -6.42
CA ASP A 26 -13.04 -0.02 -7.54
C ASP A 26 -13.85 1.22 -7.17
N ASN A 27 -13.60 2.32 -7.89
CA ASN A 27 -14.31 3.61 -7.73
C ASN A 27 -14.30 4.14 -6.30
N VAL A 28 -13.15 4.01 -5.63
CA VAL A 28 -12.93 4.51 -4.28
C VAL A 28 -13.02 6.03 -4.28
N GLN A 29 -13.88 6.59 -3.42
CA GLN A 29 -13.99 8.03 -3.21
C GLN A 29 -13.13 8.51 -2.04
N ASP A 30 -12.87 7.64 -1.07
CA ASP A 30 -12.12 7.94 0.14
C ASP A 30 -11.14 6.80 0.47
N ILE A 31 -9.90 7.16 0.76
CA ILE A 31 -8.85 6.25 1.20
C ILE A 31 -9.21 5.49 2.48
N GLU A 32 -10.11 6.02 3.32
CA GLU A 32 -10.60 5.32 4.52
C GLU A 32 -11.25 3.97 4.17
N GLN A 33 -11.91 3.84 3.01
CA GLN A 33 -12.47 2.56 2.57
C GLN A 33 -11.38 1.50 2.38
N CYS A 34 -10.23 1.92 1.84
CA CYS A 34 -9.09 1.01 1.61
C CYS A 34 -8.39 0.65 2.91
N LYS A 35 -8.33 1.57 3.88
CA LYS A 35 -7.79 1.31 5.22
C LYS A 35 -8.68 0.34 5.99
N GLU A 36 -10.00 0.53 5.92
CA GLU A 36 -10.96 -0.35 6.57
C GLU A 36 -10.90 -1.76 5.97
N ALA A 37 -10.90 -1.89 4.64
CA ALA A 37 -10.73 -3.18 4.00
C ALA A 37 -9.39 -3.82 4.36
N CYS A 38 -8.28 -3.06 4.35
CA CYS A 38 -7.00 -3.58 4.81
C CYS A 38 -7.06 -4.11 6.25
N ARG A 39 -7.75 -3.42 7.16
CA ARG A 39 -7.97 -3.89 8.53
C ARG A 39 -8.81 -5.17 8.57
N GLN A 40 -9.87 -5.27 7.77
CA GLN A 40 -10.74 -6.45 7.72
C GLN A 40 -10.02 -7.69 7.19
N PHE A 41 -9.12 -7.52 6.21
CA PHE A 41 -8.35 -8.60 5.61
C PHE A 41 -6.98 -8.84 6.26
N ASP A 42 -6.67 -8.17 7.40
CA ASP A 42 -5.35 -8.16 8.04
C ASP A 42 -4.20 -7.98 7.04
N CYS A 43 -4.36 -6.98 6.18
CA CYS A 43 -3.44 -6.73 5.08
C CYS A 43 -2.09 -6.18 5.56
N VAL A 44 -1.08 -6.32 4.71
CA VAL A 44 0.26 -5.80 4.98
C VAL A 44 0.62 -4.61 4.08
N ALA A 45 -0.17 -4.38 3.01
CA ALA A 45 -0.06 -3.19 2.17
C ALA A 45 -1.32 -2.92 1.35
N VAL A 46 -1.46 -1.67 0.91
CA VAL A 46 -2.49 -1.16 0.02
C VAL A 46 -1.82 -0.42 -1.14
N ASN A 47 -2.16 -0.78 -2.37
CA ASN A 47 -1.90 0.08 -3.52
C ASN A 47 -3.10 0.98 -3.76
N LEU A 48 -2.87 2.27 -3.95
CA LEU A 48 -3.87 3.21 -4.44
C LEU A 48 -3.49 3.59 -5.87
N PHE A 49 -4.33 3.24 -6.83
CA PHE A 49 -4.18 3.58 -8.23
C PHE A 49 -5.16 4.67 -8.63
N GLN A 50 -4.65 5.72 -9.26
CA GLN A 50 -5.45 6.71 -9.94
C GLN A 50 -5.72 6.23 -11.38
N LEU A 51 -6.96 5.82 -11.65
CA LEU A 51 -7.41 5.36 -12.97
C LEU A 51 -7.89 6.50 -13.86
N GLY A 52 -8.25 7.63 -13.27
CA GLY A 52 -8.69 8.85 -13.96
C GLY A 52 -8.72 10.04 -13.01
N GLU A 53 -9.27 11.18 -13.44
CA GLU A 53 -9.29 12.40 -12.64
C GLU A 53 -10.07 12.23 -11.32
N PHE A 54 -11.15 11.45 -11.34
CA PHE A 54 -12.00 11.17 -10.18
C PHE A 54 -12.21 9.67 -9.92
N ALA A 55 -11.41 8.82 -10.57
CA ALA A 55 -11.54 7.37 -10.46
C ALA A 55 -10.30 6.78 -9.78
N PHE A 56 -10.50 6.20 -8.60
CA PHE A 56 -9.44 5.53 -7.85
C PHE A 56 -9.80 4.06 -7.64
N LYS A 57 -8.77 3.22 -7.64
CA LYS A 57 -8.86 1.81 -7.29
C LYS A 57 -7.87 1.51 -6.18
N CYS A 58 -8.29 0.72 -5.21
CA CYS A 58 -7.40 0.19 -4.19
C CYS A 58 -7.20 -1.30 -4.36
N GLU A 59 -5.97 -1.75 -4.22
CA GLU A 59 -5.65 -3.17 -4.08
C GLU A 59 -5.11 -3.45 -2.69
N ILE A 60 -5.69 -4.45 -2.03
CA ILE A 60 -5.35 -4.88 -0.69
C ILE A 60 -4.45 -6.11 -0.81
N LEU A 61 -3.25 -6.02 -0.23
CA LEU A 61 -2.22 -7.05 -0.31
C LEU A 61 -2.02 -7.74 1.03
N GLY A 62 -2.12 -9.06 1.06
CA GLY A 62 -1.83 -9.90 2.23
C GLY A 62 -0.34 -10.20 2.40
N THR A 63 0.45 -10.05 1.32
CA THR A 63 1.91 -10.18 1.34
C THR A 63 2.54 -9.08 0.49
N VAL A 64 3.79 -8.70 0.78
CA VAL A 64 4.60 -7.80 -0.07
C VAL A 64 5.97 -8.43 -0.25
N TYR A 65 6.44 -8.49 -1.49
CA TYR A 65 7.78 -9.00 -1.85
C TYR A 65 8.62 -7.95 -2.59
N GLY A 66 8.06 -6.78 -2.90
CA GLY A 66 8.82 -5.69 -3.51
C GLY A 66 8.01 -4.40 -3.61
N ILE A 67 8.71 -3.30 -3.93
CA ILE A 67 8.10 -2.02 -4.28
C ILE A 67 8.76 -1.57 -5.57
N LEU A 68 7.96 -1.27 -6.60
CA LEU A 68 8.43 -0.84 -7.90
C LEU A 68 7.89 0.54 -8.28
N PRO A 69 8.63 1.34 -9.06
CA PRO A 69 8.11 2.59 -9.60
C PRO A 69 6.87 2.37 -10.46
N ALA A 70 5.82 3.15 -10.21
CA ALA A 70 4.57 3.09 -10.94
C ALA A 70 3.90 4.47 -10.99
N THR A 71 3.68 4.98 -12.21
CA THR A 71 3.03 6.27 -12.41
C THR A 71 1.55 6.17 -12.07
N GLY A 72 1.03 7.16 -11.34
CA GLY A 72 -0.37 7.16 -10.92
C GLY A 72 -0.69 6.17 -9.79
N ALA A 73 0.32 5.61 -9.13
CA ALA A 73 0.16 4.69 -8.01
C ALA A 73 0.82 5.23 -6.72
N ALA A 74 0.29 4.80 -5.58
CA ALA A 74 0.91 4.98 -4.28
C ALA A 74 0.86 3.67 -3.48
N CYS A 75 1.98 3.33 -2.85
CA CYS A 75 2.16 2.12 -2.06
C CYS A 75 2.14 2.47 -0.58
N TYR A 76 1.10 2.03 0.13
CA TYR A 76 0.98 2.13 1.59
C TYR A 76 1.30 0.76 2.18
N TYR A 77 2.43 0.60 2.86
CA TYR A 77 2.83 -0.69 3.42
C TYR A 77 3.15 -0.59 4.90
N ALA A 78 2.87 -1.67 5.62
CA ALA A 78 3.22 -1.78 7.03
C ALA A 78 4.75 -1.84 7.18
N THR A 79 5.34 -1.07 8.10
CA THR A 79 6.80 -0.94 8.20
C THR A 79 7.48 -2.25 8.58
N ASP A 80 6.75 -3.15 9.23
CA ASP A 80 7.16 -4.50 9.62
C ASP A 80 7.10 -5.51 8.46
N SER A 81 6.33 -5.23 7.40
CA SER A 81 6.08 -6.21 6.32
C SER A 81 7.26 -6.36 5.35
N ILE A 82 8.06 -5.32 5.18
CA ILE A 82 9.25 -5.34 4.31
C ILE A 82 10.52 -5.74 5.08
N LEU A 83 10.50 -5.65 6.41
CA LEU A 83 11.66 -6.02 7.24
C LEU A 83 11.89 -7.54 7.32
N GLY A 84 10.92 -8.37 6.92
CA GLY A 84 11.03 -9.85 6.92
C GLY A 84 11.52 -10.47 5.61
N GLY A 85 11.59 -9.72 4.50
CA GLY A 85 11.97 -10.21 3.18
C GLY A 85 12.86 -9.20 2.49
N GLY A 86 14.18 -9.41 2.59
CA GLY A 86 15.18 -8.40 2.27
C GLY A 86 15.11 -7.86 0.85
N TYR A 87 14.61 -6.63 0.69
CA TYR A 87 15.13 -5.63 -0.24
C TYR A 87 14.87 -4.25 0.38
N GLY A 88 15.86 -3.80 1.15
CA GLY A 88 15.88 -2.45 1.69
C GLY A 88 15.95 -1.42 0.56
N TYR A 89 14.88 -0.66 0.35
CA TYR A 89 15.03 0.69 -0.16
C TYR A 89 15.46 1.56 1.02
N GLY A 90 16.78 1.81 1.06
CA GLY A 90 17.41 2.61 2.08
C GLY A 90 16.75 3.98 2.19
N TYR A 91 16.32 4.31 3.41
CA TYR A 91 16.36 5.69 3.89
C TYR A 91 17.83 6.12 3.97
N GLY A 92 18.42 6.40 2.81
CA GLY A 92 19.72 7.02 2.67
C GLY A 92 19.56 8.53 2.70
N ARG A 93 19.91 9.09 3.87
CA ARG A 93 20.17 10.52 4.13
C ARG A 93 20.72 11.29 2.92
N ARG A 94 20.16 12.47 2.64
CA ARG A 94 20.89 13.73 2.42
C ARG A 94 20.07 14.89 2.94
#